data_AF-A0A7W7VAV6-F1
#
_entry.id   AF-A0A7W7VAV6-F1
#
_cell.length_a   1.000
_cell.length_b   1.000
_cell.length_c   1.000
_cell.angle_alpha   90.00
_cell.angle_beta   90.00
_cell.angle_gamma   90.00
#
_symmetry.space_group_name_H-M   'P 1'
#
loop_
_entity.id
_entity.type
_entity.pdbx_description
1 polymer ?
#
loop_
_entity_poly.entity_id
_entity_poly.type
_entity_poly.pdbx_seq_one_letter_code
_entity_poly.pdbx_strand_id
1 'polypeptide(L)'
;MAHWLTLAGVPALLSQLAVSDEEITHQQIDDLPNTPTTRYIRDVLVVAAVLPPRDERLEALPRWADALLAQAPLPQRQLVTPFTHWYLLHRIRRGHRHRPLRASTQHQMRSRLRRALELLDWLDEHGTALGELTQPALEMWLEEGTVERREVRAFVTWARGRGLVGELVVPRARIAAPSVFMTDEEQAKQLHRCLGDDSLTLDVRTAGALTLLFGLQHTKLLELTVRDVIDDNAMVALNLAGHRLPLPPEVARLVRAQRDQCQARWQLDQTASTTPWLFPGQEPARPLGATYLNLKLRRHGIAPRAGRNNARLALATDLPASVLADFTGTSISNATRWTGYARRDWLDYIASRTQI
;
A
#
# COMPACT_ATOMS: atom_id res chain seq x y z
N MET A 1 9.28 31.79 6.32
CA MET A 1 10.27 31.15 7.22
C MET A 1 9.99 29.65 7.20
N ALA A 2 10.97 28.80 6.90
CA ALA A 2 10.70 27.39 6.64
C ALA A 2 10.32 26.66 7.95
N HIS A 3 9.03 26.33 8.10
CA HIS A 3 8.45 25.78 9.33
C HIS A 3 9.17 24.53 9.83
N TRP A 4 9.75 23.74 8.92
CA TRP A 4 10.48 22.52 9.26
C TRP A 4 11.74 22.73 10.11
N LEU A 5 12.39 23.90 10.03
CA LEU A 5 13.56 24.23 10.85
C LEU A 5 13.22 24.30 12.35
N THR A 6 11.93 24.43 12.69
CA THR A 6 11.44 24.48 14.08
C THR A 6 11.05 23.12 14.64
N LEU A 7 11.10 22.04 13.83
CA LEU A 7 10.77 20.70 14.31
C LEU A 7 11.84 20.19 15.28
N ALA A 8 11.40 19.56 16.36
CA ALA A 8 12.29 19.04 17.41
C ALA A 8 13.33 18.06 16.83
N GLY A 9 14.61 18.29 17.14
CA GLY A 9 15.74 17.49 16.65
C GLY A 9 16.36 17.96 15.34
N VAL A 10 15.70 18.84 14.57
CA VAL A 10 16.25 19.38 13.32
C VAL A 10 17.48 20.27 13.55
N PRO A 11 17.48 21.24 14.50
CA PRO A 11 18.66 22.08 14.70
C PRO A 11 19.88 21.29 15.16
N ALA A 12 19.69 20.33 16.08
CA ALA A 12 20.77 19.46 16.54
C ALA A 12 21.35 18.61 15.41
N LEU A 13 20.49 18.06 14.54
CA LEU A 13 20.94 17.31 13.36
C LEU A 13 21.70 18.20 12.38
N LEU A 14 21.15 19.38 12.05
CA LEU A 14 21.83 20.31 11.14
C LEU A 14 23.16 20.79 11.71
N SER A 15 23.26 21.01 13.02
CA SER A 15 24.53 21.32 13.68
C SER A 15 25.52 20.16 13.61
N GLN A 16 25.09 18.91 13.79
CA GLN A 16 25.97 17.74 13.63
C GLN A 16 26.46 17.60 12.18
N LEU A 17 25.59 17.82 11.19
CA LEU A 17 25.93 17.77 9.78
C LEU A 17 26.80 18.96 9.33
N ALA A 18 26.67 20.13 9.96
CA ALA A 18 27.45 21.33 9.64
C ALA A 18 28.85 21.35 10.26
N VAL A 19 29.13 20.47 11.24
CA VAL A 19 30.44 20.37 11.90
C VAL A 19 31.40 19.46 11.12
N SER A 20 30.90 18.55 10.29
CA SER A 20 31.73 17.73 9.40
C SER A 20 31.97 18.47 8.07
N ASP A 21 33.22 18.64 7.68
CA ASP A 21 33.62 19.06 6.32
C ASP A 21 33.44 17.92 5.28
N GLU A 22 32.78 16.83 5.70
CA GLU A 22 32.47 15.65 4.88
C GLU A 22 31.13 15.82 4.16
N GLU A 23 31.02 15.24 2.96
CA GLU A 23 29.76 15.20 2.22
C GLU A 23 28.68 14.46 3.03
N ILE A 24 27.47 15.04 3.06
CA ILE A 24 26.33 14.45 3.76
C ILE A 24 25.92 13.16 3.03
N THR A 25 25.81 12.06 3.77
CA THR A 25 25.43 10.75 3.23
C THR A 25 24.11 10.24 3.81
N HIS A 26 23.46 9.35 3.05
CA HIS A 26 22.28 8.62 3.54
C HIS A 26 22.57 7.78 4.80
N GLN A 27 23.81 7.31 4.97
CA GLN A 27 24.21 6.49 6.11
C GLN A 27 24.19 7.28 7.42
N GLN A 28 24.71 8.51 7.41
CA GLN A 28 24.68 9.39 8.58
C GLN A 28 23.24 9.61 9.09
N ILE A 29 22.26 9.70 8.18
CA ILE A 29 20.83 9.82 8.55
C ILE A 29 20.24 8.45 8.97
N ASP A 30 20.75 7.34 8.46
CA ASP A 30 20.31 5.99 8.85
C ASP A 30 20.73 5.61 10.26
N ASP A 31 21.85 6.16 10.75
CA ASP A 31 22.37 5.95 12.10
C ASP A 31 21.55 6.69 13.17
N LEU A 32 20.68 7.62 12.77
CA LEU A 32 19.77 8.34 13.65
C LEU A 32 18.49 7.53 13.93
N PRO A 33 17.79 7.82 15.03
CA PRO A 33 16.47 7.25 15.29
C PRO A 33 15.51 7.48 14.11
N ASN A 34 14.81 6.43 13.70
CA ASN A 34 13.86 6.49 12.58
C ASN A 34 12.53 7.16 12.98
N THR A 35 12.57 8.49 13.08
CA THR A 35 11.41 9.34 13.43
C THR A 35 10.78 9.99 12.19
N PRO A 36 9.53 10.49 12.27
CA PRO A 36 8.95 11.31 11.21
C PRO A 36 9.84 12.51 10.82
N THR A 37 10.47 13.13 11.80
CA THR A 37 11.39 14.26 11.60
C THR A 37 12.63 13.85 10.79
N THR A 38 13.27 12.73 11.13
CA THR A 38 14.41 12.19 10.38
C THR A 38 14.05 11.88 8.92
N ARG A 39 12.84 11.35 8.68
CA ARG A 39 12.35 11.07 7.32
C ARG A 39 12.04 12.35 6.55
N TYR A 40 11.42 13.34 7.21
CA TYR A 40 11.17 14.66 6.63
C TYR A 40 12.46 15.32 6.16
N ILE A 41 13.49 15.37 7.01
CA ILE A 41 14.78 16.00 6.68
C ILE A 41 15.46 15.29 5.52
N ARG A 42 15.45 13.95 5.51
CA ARG A 42 15.99 13.18 4.39
C ARG A 42 15.29 13.56 3.08
N ASP A 43 13.96 13.63 3.09
CA ASP A 43 13.19 14.01 1.90
C ASP A 43 13.55 15.45 1.45
N VAL A 44 13.72 16.41 2.38
CA VAL A 44 14.20 17.78 2.05
C VAL A 44 15.59 17.76 1.42
N LEU A 45 16.55 17.02 2.00
CA LEU A 45 17.92 16.94 1.48
C LEU A 45 17.98 16.29 0.09
N VAL A 46 17.11 15.31 -0.18
CA VAL A 46 16.96 14.73 -1.52
C VAL A 46 16.37 15.74 -2.50
N VAL A 47 15.33 16.48 -2.10
CA VAL A 47 14.72 17.54 -2.94
C VAL A 47 15.71 18.67 -3.24
N ALA A 48 16.53 19.05 -2.26
CA ALA A 48 17.59 20.05 -2.41
C ALA A 48 18.82 19.54 -3.18
N ALA A 49 18.80 18.30 -3.68
CA ALA A 49 19.90 17.63 -4.37
C ALA A 49 21.20 17.52 -3.54
N VAL A 50 21.11 17.64 -2.20
CA VAL A 50 22.20 17.34 -1.27
C VAL A 50 22.41 15.84 -1.14
N LEU A 51 21.32 15.07 -1.20
CA LEU A 51 21.36 13.61 -1.22
C LEU A 51 20.80 13.05 -2.54
N PRO A 52 21.37 11.95 -3.08
CA PRO A 52 20.81 11.30 -4.25
C PRO A 52 19.43 10.68 -3.93
N PRO A 53 18.51 10.58 -4.90
CA PRO A 53 17.25 9.87 -4.71
C PRO A 53 17.47 8.42 -4.26
N ARG A 54 16.78 8.01 -3.19
CA ARG A 54 16.89 6.67 -2.60
C ARG A 54 15.50 6.10 -2.30
N ASP A 55 15.32 4.81 -2.60
CA ASP A 55 14.11 4.09 -2.23
C ASP A 55 14.18 3.63 -0.78
N GLU A 56 13.71 4.47 0.13
CA GLU A 56 13.68 4.17 1.56
C GLU A 56 12.94 2.87 1.92
N ARG A 57 11.94 2.46 1.13
CA ARG A 57 11.22 1.20 1.42
C ARG A 57 12.10 0.00 1.14
N LEU A 58 12.90 0.04 0.07
CA LEU A 58 13.85 -1.00 -0.29
C LEU A 58 15.02 -1.04 0.69
N GLU A 59 15.53 0.13 1.02
CA GLU A 59 16.77 0.32 1.78
C GLU A 59 16.58 0.10 3.29
N ALA A 60 15.36 0.30 3.81
CA ALA A 60 15.03 -0.05 5.20
C ALA A 60 14.84 -1.57 5.43
N LEU A 61 14.71 -2.38 4.37
CA LEU A 61 14.41 -3.82 4.52
C LEU A 61 15.54 -4.62 5.20
N PRO A 62 16.83 -4.46 4.85
CA PRO A 62 17.91 -5.21 5.49
C PRO A 62 17.96 -4.94 7.00
N ARG A 63 17.99 -3.67 7.43
CA ARG A 63 18.00 -3.29 8.85
C ARG A 63 16.83 -3.88 9.62
N TRP A 64 15.62 -3.82 9.04
CA TRP A 64 14.45 -4.42 9.65
C TRP A 64 14.57 -5.95 9.76
N ALA A 65 15.10 -6.60 8.73
CA ALA A 65 15.24 -8.05 8.70
C ALA A 65 16.30 -8.53 9.71
N ASP A 66 17.43 -7.84 9.80
CA ASP A 66 18.49 -8.13 10.77
C ASP A 66 18.01 -7.93 12.21
N ALA A 67 17.26 -6.86 12.48
CA ALA A 67 16.63 -6.63 13.79
C ALA A 67 15.62 -7.72 14.17
N LEU A 68 14.89 -8.28 13.19
CA LEU A 68 13.98 -9.41 13.43
C LEU A 68 14.75 -10.71 13.66
N LEU A 69 15.77 -11.00 12.86
CA LEU A 69 16.63 -12.19 12.99
C LEU A 69 17.41 -12.19 14.31
N ALA A 70 17.79 -11.02 14.82
CA ALA A 70 18.45 -10.86 16.11
C ALA A 70 17.56 -11.29 17.31
N GLN A 71 16.25 -11.36 17.13
CA GLN A 71 15.30 -11.85 18.16
C GLN A 71 15.12 -13.37 18.11
N ALA A 72 15.48 -14.02 17.00
CA ALA A 72 15.34 -15.47 16.85
C ALA A 72 16.47 -16.24 17.57
N PRO A 73 16.22 -17.47 18.06
CA PRO A 73 17.24 -18.39 18.56
C PRO A 73 18.39 -18.59 17.57
N LEU A 74 19.60 -18.83 18.09
CA LEU A 74 20.82 -18.94 17.25
C LEU A 74 20.70 -19.98 16.11
N PRO A 75 20.17 -21.21 16.34
CA PRO A 75 20.03 -22.20 15.27
C PRO A 75 19.11 -21.73 14.14
N GLN A 76 17.95 -21.18 14.49
CA GLN A 76 17.01 -20.62 13.52
C GLN A 76 17.60 -19.42 12.78
N ARG A 77 18.29 -18.52 13.49
CA ARG A 77 18.95 -17.35 12.90
C ARG A 77 19.96 -17.77 11.83
N GLN A 78 20.81 -18.75 12.12
CA GLN A 78 21.80 -19.26 11.17
C GLN A 78 21.14 -19.84 9.91
N LEU A 79 20.00 -20.51 10.07
CA LEU A 79 19.23 -21.10 8.98
C LEU A 79 18.51 -20.06 8.10
N VAL A 80 17.88 -19.06 8.74
CA VAL A 80 17.00 -18.09 8.04
C VAL A 80 17.79 -16.89 7.50
N THR A 81 19.00 -16.62 7.99
CA THR A 81 19.85 -15.51 7.49
C THR A 81 20.17 -15.66 5.98
N PRO A 82 20.65 -16.82 5.48
CA PRO A 82 20.85 -17.04 4.04
C PRO A 82 19.57 -16.91 3.21
N PHE A 83 18.44 -17.42 3.71
CA PHE A 83 17.14 -17.25 3.06
C PHE A 83 16.76 -15.77 2.93
N THR A 84 17.00 -15.00 3.98
CA THR A 84 16.66 -13.58 4.03
C THR A 84 17.52 -12.76 3.08
N HIS A 85 18.84 -12.86 3.20
CA HIS A 85 19.79 -12.01 2.45
C HIS A 85 19.97 -12.47 1.01
N TRP A 86 20.17 -13.77 0.78
CA TRP A 86 20.54 -14.27 -0.54
C TRP A 86 19.34 -14.66 -1.40
N TYR A 87 18.16 -14.87 -0.81
CA TYR A 87 16.96 -15.21 -1.56
C TYR A 87 15.91 -14.10 -1.55
N LEU A 88 15.41 -13.66 -0.38
CA LEU A 88 14.36 -12.64 -0.34
C LEU A 88 14.87 -11.25 -0.78
N LEU A 89 15.88 -10.72 -0.10
CA LEU A 89 16.41 -9.38 -0.38
C LEU A 89 17.05 -9.30 -1.76
N HIS A 90 17.83 -10.31 -2.16
CA HIS A 90 18.40 -10.38 -3.51
C HIS A 90 17.33 -10.31 -4.61
N ARG A 91 16.25 -11.10 -4.51
CA ARG A 91 15.17 -11.09 -5.51
C ARG A 91 14.44 -9.75 -5.56
N ILE A 92 14.23 -9.11 -4.42
CA ILE A 92 13.56 -7.81 -4.35
C ILE A 92 14.45 -6.74 -4.98
N ARG A 93 15.72 -6.66 -4.61
CA ARG A 93 16.70 -5.73 -5.21
C ARG A 93 16.77 -5.93 -6.72
N ARG A 94 16.90 -7.17 -7.20
CA ARG A 94 16.91 -7.47 -8.63
C ARG A 94 15.62 -7.05 -9.34
N GLY A 95 14.45 -7.33 -8.74
CA GLY A 95 13.14 -7.01 -9.33
C GLY A 95 12.74 -5.53 -9.26
N HIS A 96 13.47 -4.71 -8.50
CA HIS A 96 13.21 -3.29 -8.26
C HIS A 96 14.41 -2.38 -8.58
N ARG A 97 15.43 -2.88 -9.30
CA ARG A 97 16.62 -2.10 -9.68
C ARG A 97 16.30 -0.77 -10.38
N HIS A 98 15.21 -0.74 -11.16
CA HIS A 98 14.81 0.42 -11.96
C HIS A 98 13.42 0.94 -11.63
N ARG A 99 12.84 0.54 -10.49
CA ARG A 99 11.50 0.99 -10.10
C ARG A 99 11.30 0.98 -8.58
N PRO A 100 10.56 1.94 -8.02
CA PRO A 100 10.28 1.95 -6.59
C PRO A 100 9.61 0.66 -6.09
N LEU A 101 9.90 0.32 -4.84
CA LEU A 101 9.32 -0.80 -4.12
C LEU A 101 7.89 -0.44 -3.69
N ARG A 102 6.95 -1.29 -4.10
CA ARG A 102 5.55 -1.14 -3.70
C ARG A 102 5.37 -1.53 -2.24
N ALA A 103 4.52 -0.81 -1.53
CA ALA A 103 4.20 -1.13 -0.13
C ALA A 103 3.70 -2.58 0.04
N SER A 104 2.90 -3.10 -0.89
CA SER A 104 2.44 -4.50 -0.86
C SER A 104 3.58 -5.51 -0.98
N THR A 105 4.57 -5.24 -1.82
CA THR A 105 5.77 -6.09 -1.96
C THR A 105 6.60 -6.07 -0.68
N GLN A 106 6.76 -4.89 -0.06
CA GLN A 106 7.42 -4.76 1.24
C GLN A 106 6.70 -5.57 2.33
N HIS A 107 5.37 -5.43 2.43
CA HIS A 107 4.54 -6.20 3.38
C HIS A 107 4.68 -7.71 3.17
N GLN A 108 4.61 -8.17 1.92
CA GLN A 108 4.74 -9.59 1.59
C GLN A 108 6.13 -10.13 1.90
N MET A 109 7.21 -9.36 1.65
CA MET A 109 8.55 -9.76 2.06
C MET A 109 8.61 -9.97 3.58
N ARG A 110 8.11 -8.99 4.33
CA ARG A 110 8.12 -9.02 5.80
C ARG A 110 7.35 -10.21 6.34
N SER A 111 6.18 -10.47 5.76
CA SER A 111 5.34 -11.61 6.12
C SER A 111 6.02 -12.94 5.78
N ARG A 112 6.63 -13.11 4.60
CA ARG A 112 7.42 -14.32 4.26
C ARG A 112 8.51 -14.64 5.29
N LEU A 113 9.25 -13.63 5.76
CA LEU A 113 10.28 -13.82 6.79
C LEU A 113 9.65 -14.25 8.12
N ARG A 114 8.57 -13.56 8.56
CA ARG A 114 7.86 -13.92 9.79
C ARG A 114 7.27 -15.33 9.74
N ARG A 115 6.68 -15.73 8.61
CA ARG A 115 6.11 -17.07 8.43
C ARG A 115 7.18 -18.16 8.40
N ALA A 116 8.40 -17.85 7.96
CA ALA A 116 9.52 -18.78 8.05
C ALA A 116 9.93 -19.00 9.51
N LEU A 117 10.10 -17.93 10.28
CA LEU A 117 10.42 -18.02 11.71
C LEU A 117 9.31 -18.73 12.50
N GLU A 118 8.05 -18.38 12.25
CA GLU A 118 6.90 -19.03 12.91
C GLU A 118 6.81 -20.54 12.62
N LEU A 119 7.20 -20.99 11.43
CA LEU A 119 7.27 -22.43 11.15
C LEU A 119 8.39 -23.10 11.94
N LEU A 120 9.55 -22.43 12.08
CA LEU A 120 10.66 -22.97 12.86
C LEU A 120 10.35 -23.00 14.36
N ASP A 121 9.68 -21.97 14.88
CA ASP A 121 9.19 -21.95 16.26
C ASP A 121 8.23 -23.13 16.51
N TRP A 122 7.29 -23.36 15.59
CA TRP A 122 6.36 -24.49 15.69
C TRP A 122 7.08 -25.85 15.62
N LEU A 123 8.11 -25.99 14.79
CA LEU A 123 8.92 -27.20 14.70
C LEU A 123 9.69 -27.48 16.01
N ASP A 124 10.28 -26.44 16.60
CA ASP A 124 10.98 -26.54 17.88
C ASP A 124 10.01 -26.92 19.01
N GLU A 125 8.79 -26.36 19.02
CA GLU A 125 7.73 -26.72 19.98
C GLU A 125 7.30 -28.19 19.86
N HIS A 126 7.32 -28.76 18.65
CA HIS A 126 6.96 -30.15 18.37
C HIS A 126 8.17 -31.10 18.35
N GLY A 127 9.36 -30.61 18.72
CA GLY A 127 10.59 -31.41 18.75
C GLY A 127 10.96 -32.04 17.41
N THR A 128 10.56 -31.44 16.30
CA THR A 128 10.76 -31.97 14.94
C THR A 128 11.84 -31.18 14.23
N ALA A 129 12.88 -31.85 13.71
CA ALA A 129 13.90 -31.13 12.93
C ALA A 129 13.33 -30.69 11.57
N LEU A 130 13.85 -29.60 11.00
CA LEU A 130 13.38 -29.11 9.69
C LEU A 130 13.47 -30.20 8.59
N GLY A 131 14.53 -31.01 8.59
CA GLY A 131 14.70 -32.10 7.63
C GLY A 131 13.69 -33.25 7.78
N GLU A 132 13.05 -33.35 8.94
CA GLU A 132 12.04 -34.36 9.28
C GLU A 132 10.60 -33.85 9.07
N LEU A 133 10.44 -32.58 8.67
CA LEU A 133 9.13 -32.00 8.39
C LEU A 133 8.43 -32.79 7.26
N THR A 134 7.30 -33.39 7.60
CA THR A 134 6.46 -34.16 6.66
C THR A 134 5.36 -33.29 6.04
N GLN A 135 4.82 -33.73 4.90
CA GLN A 135 3.70 -33.05 4.25
C GLN A 135 2.46 -32.93 5.18
N PRO A 136 2.02 -33.98 5.91
CA PRO A 136 0.89 -33.86 6.83
C PRO A 136 1.13 -32.86 7.97
N ALA A 137 2.34 -32.82 8.53
CA ALA A 137 2.70 -31.85 9.57
C ALA A 137 2.66 -30.40 9.05
N LEU A 138 3.18 -30.18 7.83
CA LEU A 138 3.11 -28.88 7.17
C LEU A 138 1.66 -28.45 6.89
N GLU A 139 0.82 -29.38 6.43
CA GLU A 139 -0.60 -29.11 6.15
C GLU A 139 -1.37 -28.75 7.42
N MET A 140 -1.16 -29.50 8.51
CA MET A 140 -1.71 -29.19 9.83
C MET A 140 -1.36 -27.77 10.27
N TRP A 141 -0.07 -27.41 10.22
CA TRP A 141 0.37 -26.05 10.53
C TRP A 141 -0.26 -24.98 9.63
N LEU A 142 -0.48 -25.27 8.35
CA LEU A 142 -1.13 -24.33 7.43
C LEU A 142 -2.63 -24.16 7.71
N GLU A 143 -3.31 -25.20 8.18
CA GLU A 143 -4.76 -25.21 8.44
C GLU A 143 -5.11 -24.54 9.78
N GLU A 144 -4.29 -24.72 10.81
CA GLU A 144 -4.49 -24.11 12.13
C GLU A 144 -4.26 -22.60 12.16
N GLY A 145 -3.65 -22.04 11.12
CA GLY A 145 -3.26 -20.64 11.09
C GLY A 145 -4.02 -19.77 10.10
N THR A 146 -3.58 -18.53 10.00
CA THR A 146 -4.18 -17.56 9.06
C THR A 146 -3.78 -17.87 7.61
N VAL A 147 -4.53 -17.32 6.66
CA VAL A 147 -4.25 -17.49 5.22
C VAL A 147 -2.84 -17.04 4.83
N GLU A 148 -2.26 -16.08 5.57
CA GLU A 148 -0.89 -15.60 5.41
C GLU A 148 0.17 -16.67 5.67
N ARG A 149 -0.11 -17.74 6.43
CA ARG A 149 0.83 -18.87 6.61
C ARG A 149 1.27 -19.48 5.27
N ARG A 150 0.42 -19.41 4.25
CA ARG A 150 0.76 -19.85 2.87
C ARG A 150 1.88 -19.03 2.22
N GLU A 151 2.29 -17.91 2.80
CA GLU A 151 3.49 -17.18 2.36
C GLU A 151 4.80 -17.89 2.73
N VAL A 152 4.77 -18.86 3.66
CA VAL A 152 5.90 -19.75 3.97
C VAL A 152 6.39 -20.52 2.75
N ARG A 153 5.56 -20.65 1.71
CA ARG A 153 5.92 -21.25 0.42
C ARG A 153 7.26 -20.75 -0.10
N ALA A 154 7.58 -19.47 0.08
CA ALA A 154 8.85 -18.92 -0.36
C ALA A 154 10.06 -19.57 0.36
N PHE A 155 9.93 -19.81 1.67
CA PHE A 155 10.92 -20.49 2.50
C PHE A 155 11.00 -21.98 2.16
N VAL A 156 9.88 -22.70 2.13
CA VAL A 156 9.84 -24.13 1.77
C VAL A 156 10.46 -24.38 0.39
N THR A 157 10.14 -23.54 -0.60
CA THR A 157 10.73 -23.64 -1.95
C THR A 157 12.25 -23.47 -1.92
N TRP A 158 12.74 -22.50 -1.14
CA TRP A 158 14.18 -22.25 -0.98
C TRP A 158 14.87 -23.39 -0.22
N ALA A 159 14.28 -23.86 0.88
CA ALA A 159 14.79 -24.93 1.72
C ALA A 159 14.90 -26.25 0.92
N ARG A 160 13.88 -26.57 0.13
CA ARG A 160 13.89 -27.72 -0.79
C ARG A 160 15.01 -27.61 -1.81
N GLY A 161 15.18 -26.43 -2.43
CA GLY A 161 16.27 -26.17 -3.36
C GLY A 161 17.68 -26.26 -2.74
N ARG A 162 17.78 -26.25 -1.41
CA ARG A 162 19.01 -26.43 -0.64
C ARG A 162 19.13 -27.84 -0.03
N GLY A 163 18.17 -28.73 -0.26
CA GLY A 163 18.14 -30.06 0.36
C GLY A 163 17.89 -30.07 1.87
N LEU A 164 17.30 -29.00 2.42
CA LEU A 164 17.04 -28.86 3.86
C LEU A 164 15.70 -29.48 4.31
N VAL A 165 14.80 -29.75 3.37
CA VAL A 165 13.50 -30.40 3.57
C VAL A 165 13.26 -31.38 2.42
N GLY A 166 12.36 -32.35 2.62
CA GLY A 166 11.89 -33.23 1.56
C GLY A 166 11.03 -32.52 0.50
N GLU A 167 10.40 -33.32 -0.36
CA GLU A 167 9.44 -32.81 -1.36
C GLU A 167 8.13 -32.37 -0.69
N LEU A 168 8.12 -31.10 -0.27
CA LEU A 168 6.97 -30.45 0.36
C LEU A 168 6.26 -29.48 -0.58
N VAL A 169 4.93 -29.47 -0.51
CA VAL A 169 4.07 -28.62 -1.33
C VAL A 169 3.25 -27.69 -0.45
N VAL A 170 3.46 -26.38 -0.61
CA VAL A 170 2.60 -25.36 -0.01
C VAL A 170 1.57 -24.89 -1.04
N PRO A 171 0.26 -25.13 -0.84
CA PRO A 171 -0.76 -24.72 -1.79
C PRO A 171 -0.77 -23.20 -1.97
N ARG A 172 -1.06 -22.75 -3.19
CA ARG A 172 -1.28 -21.32 -3.45
C ARG A 172 -2.57 -20.89 -2.77
N ALA A 173 -2.54 -19.77 -2.05
CA ALA A 173 -3.75 -19.16 -1.52
C ALA A 173 -4.73 -18.88 -2.68
N ARG A 174 -5.95 -19.43 -2.60
CA ARG A 174 -7.01 -19.07 -3.53
C ARG A 174 -7.38 -17.61 -3.28
N ILE A 175 -7.53 -16.85 -4.35
CA ILE A 175 -8.03 -15.48 -4.25
C ILE A 175 -9.53 -15.59 -4.06
N ALA A 176 -9.99 -15.35 -2.83
CA ALA A 176 -11.41 -15.40 -2.48
C ALA A 176 -12.20 -14.36 -3.29
N ALA A 177 -13.47 -14.67 -3.55
CA ALA A 177 -14.41 -13.68 -4.07
C ALA A 177 -14.52 -12.52 -3.08
N PRO A 178 -14.76 -11.29 -3.55
CA PRO A 178 -15.14 -10.19 -2.68
C PRO A 178 -16.37 -10.59 -1.86
N SER A 179 -16.32 -10.37 -0.55
CA SER A 179 -17.41 -10.73 0.39
C SER A 179 -17.86 -9.56 1.25
N VAL A 180 -17.19 -8.42 1.14
CA VAL A 180 -17.45 -7.24 1.95
C VAL A 180 -18.11 -6.21 1.06
N PHE A 181 -19.42 -6.05 1.22
CA PHE A 181 -20.27 -5.10 0.51
C PHE A 181 -21.12 -4.33 1.53
N MET A 182 -21.79 -3.29 1.07
CA MET A 182 -22.79 -2.54 1.85
C MET A 182 -24.08 -2.44 1.03
N THR A 183 -25.18 -2.00 1.64
CA THR A 183 -26.41 -1.75 0.87
C THR A 183 -26.28 -0.46 0.04
N ASP A 184 -27.10 -0.32 -1.00
CA ASP A 184 -27.14 0.91 -1.80
C ASP A 184 -27.56 2.13 -0.96
N GLU A 185 -28.45 1.91 0.03
CA GLU A 185 -28.85 2.95 0.98
C GLU A 185 -27.69 3.40 1.88
N GLU A 186 -26.92 2.45 2.43
CA GLU A 186 -25.73 2.74 3.24
C GLU A 186 -24.67 3.48 2.43
N GLN A 187 -24.45 3.07 1.18
CA GLN A 187 -23.53 3.72 0.27
C GLN A 187 -23.99 5.15 -0.07
N ALA A 188 -25.26 5.33 -0.42
CA ALA A 188 -25.84 6.63 -0.68
C ALA A 188 -25.70 7.54 0.54
N LYS A 189 -26.00 7.06 1.75
CA LYS A 189 -25.85 7.81 2.99
C LYS A 189 -24.41 8.25 3.23
N GLN A 190 -23.43 7.36 3.04
CA GLN A 190 -22.01 7.71 3.17
C GLN A 190 -21.56 8.72 2.11
N LEU A 191 -22.04 8.59 0.86
CA LEU A 191 -21.74 9.53 -0.21
C LEU A 191 -22.33 10.92 0.09
N HIS A 192 -23.59 11.01 0.52
CA HIS A 192 -24.21 12.28 0.93
C HIS A 192 -23.43 12.97 2.05
N ARG A 193 -22.93 12.20 3.03
CA ARG A 193 -22.05 12.75 4.08
C ARG A 193 -20.75 13.30 3.48
N CYS A 194 -20.09 12.57 2.57
CA CYS A 194 -18.92 13.10 1.88
C CYS A 194 -19.22 14.42 1.15
N LEU A 195 -20.39 14.55 0.53
CA LEU A 195 -20.77 15.72 -0.26
C LEU A 195 -21.20 16.92 0.59
N GLY A 196 -21.88 16.72 1.73
CA GLY A 196 -22.53 17.80 2.49
C GLY A 196 -22.13 17.97 3.97
N ASP A 197 -21.40 17.02 4.58
CA ASP A 197 -21.03 17.09 6.01
C ASP A 197 -19.72 17.86 6.22
N ASP A 198 -19.81 19.16 6.51
CA ASP A 198 -18.65 20.03 6.73
C ASP A 198 -17.87 19.72 8.03
N SER A 199 -18.37 18.83 8.90
CA SER A 199 -17.60 18.32 10.04
C SER A 199 -16.47 17.36 9.61
N LEU A 200 -16.55 16.82 8.39
CA LEU A 200 -15.52 15.98 7.81
C LEU A 200 -14.45 16.84 7.14
N THR A 201 -13.18 16.48 7.32
CA THR A 201 -12.08 17.18 6.65
C THR A 201 -12.19 17.01 5.13
N LEU A 202 -11.77 18.03 4.37
CA LEU A 202 -11.93 18.06 2.91
C LEU A 202 -11.29 16.86 2.20
N ASP A 203 -10.15 16.38 2.71
CA ASP A 203 -9.48 15.20 2.16
C ASP A 203 -10.27 13.91 2.39
N VAL A 204 -10.98 13.77 3.52
CA VAL A 204 -11.87 12.64 3.83
C VAL A 204 -13.10 12.68 2.92
N ARG A 205 -13.70 13.85 2.74
CA ARG A 205 -14.84 14.06 1.84
C ARG A 205 -14.48 13.72 0.40
N THR A 206 -13.37 14.28 -0.09
CA THR A 206 -12.90 14.08 -1.47
C THR A 206 -12.50 12.64 -1.73
N ALA A 207 -11.64 12.05 -0.88
CA ALA A 207 -11.20 10.66 -1.05
C ALA A 207 -12.36 9.66 -0.85
N GLY A 208 -13.25 9.94 0.10
CA GLY A 208 -14.46 9.15 0.35
C GLY A 208 -15.37 9.13 -0.88
N ALA A 209 -15.75 10.31 -1.40
CA ALA A 209 -16.61 10.41 -2.58
C ALA A 209 -16.01 9.69 -3.80
N LEU A 210 -14.72 9.90 -4.10
CA LEU A 210 -14.05 9.22 -5.21
C LEU A 210 -13.96 7.70 -5.04
N THR A 211 -13.79 7.23 -3.80
CA THR A 211 -13.75 5.79 -3.48
C THR A 211 -15.13 5.15 -3.60
N LEU A 212 -16.16 5.79 -3.06
CA LEU A 212 -17.54 5.29 -3.04
C LEU A 212 -18.21 5.34 -4.41
N LEU A 213 -17.88 6.35 -5.23
CA LEU A 213 -18.53 6.52 -6.54
C LEU A 213 -17.82 5.74 -7.65
N PHE A 214 -16.48 5.81 -7.69
CA PHE A 214 -15.71 5.27 -8.82
C PHE A 214 -14.92 4.00 -8.48
N GLY A 215 -14.92 3.57 -7.23
CA GLY A 215 -14.20 2.37 -6.82
C GLY A 215 -12.68 2.46 -7.02
N LEU A 216 -12.12 3.67 -7.02
CA LEU A 216 -10.69 3.89 -7.26
C LEU A 216 -9.85 3.15 -6.24
N GLN A 217 -8.76 2.54 -6.71
CA GLN A 217 -7.78 1.96 -5.80
C GLN A 217 -7.07 3.09 -5.03
N HIS A 218 -7.06 3.03 -3.70
CA HIS A 218 -6.42 4.07 -2.87
C HIS A 218 -4.97 4.36 -3.26
N THR A 219 -4.18 3.35 -3.65
CA THR A 219 -2.80 3.58 -4.09
C THR A 219 -2.73 4.47 -5.32
N LYS A 220 -3.71 4.37 -6.22
CA LYS A 220 -3.78 5.19 -7.45
C LYS A 220 -4.40 6.55 -7.20
N LEU A 221 -5.45 6.58 -6.38
CA LEU A 221 -6.05 7.83 -5.88
C LEU A 221 -5.00 8.73 -5.21
N LEU A 222 -4.13 8.15 -4.40
CA LEU A 222 -3.10 8.88 -3.65
C LEU A 222 -1.89 9.26 -4.51
N GLU A 223 -1.71 8.64 -5.67
CA GLU A 223 -0.70 9.05 -6.66
C GLU A 223 -1.14 10.30 -7.46
N LEU A 224 -2.39 10.75 -7.31
CA LEU A 224 -2.88 11.95 -7.99
C LEU A 224 -2.19 13.21 -7.46
N THR A 225 -1.89 14.10 -8.39
CA THR A 225 -1.36 15.44 -8.17
C THR A 225 -2.44 16.47 -8.46
N VAL A 226 -2.22 17.72 -8.03
CA VAL A 226 -3.11 18.84 -8.39
C VAL A 226 -3.20 19.03 -9.91
N ARG A 227 -2.16 18.61 -10.65
CA ARG A 227 -2.11 18.69 -12.13
C ARG A 227 -2.97 17.64 -12.81
N ASP A 228 -3.34 16.58 -12.10
CA ASP A 228 -4.26 15.56 -12.60
C ASP A 228 -5.73 16.00 -12.49
N VAL A 229 -6.00 17.14 -11.83
CA VAL A 229 -7.33 17.76 -11.82
C VAL A 229 -7.42 18.71 -13.01
N ILE A 230 -8.12 18.28 -14.04
CA ILE A 230 -8.39 19.07 -15.23
C ILE A 230 -9.69 19.84 -14.98
N ASP A 231 -9.61 21.15 -15.10
CA ASP A 231 -10.73 22.05 -14.89
C ASP A 231 -10.78 22.96 -16.11
N ASP A 232 -11.52 22.52 -17.12
CA ASP A 232 -11.93 23.41 -18.19
C ASP A 232 -13.25 24.05 -17.75
N ASN A 233 -13.51 25.29 -18.18
CA ASN A 233 -14.67 26.07 -17.69
C ASN A 233 -16.04 25.36 -17.90
N ALA A 234 -16.09 24.25 -18.64
CA ALA A 234 -17.26 23.42 -18.84
C ALA A 234 -17.36 22.26 -17.83
N MET A 235 -16.25 21.60 -17.48
CA MET A 235 -16.26 20.44 -16.60
C MET A 235 -14.96 20.23 -15.82
N VAL A 236 -15.09 19.65 -14.62
CA VAL A 236 -13.95 19.11 -13.88
C VAL A 236 -13.81 17.63 -14.17
N ALA A 237 -12.60 17.20 -14.50
CA ALA A 237 -12.25 15.81 -14.73
C ALA A 237 -10.96 15.42 -14.00
N LEU A 238 -10.81 14.14 -13.69
CA LEU A 238 -9.53 13.58 -13.25
C LEU A 238 -8.81 12.95 -14.43
N ASN A 239 -7.51 13.22 -14.56
CA ASN A 239 -6.63 12.47 -15.45
C ASN A 239 -6.17 11.19 -14.74
N LEU A 240 -6.68 10.05 -15.19
CA LEU A 240 -6.32 8.73 -14.67
C LEU A 240 -5.57 7.97 -15.76
N ALA A 241 -4.24 7.89 -15.62
CA ALA A 241 -3.37 7.16 -16.56
C ALA A 241 -3.55 7.55 -18.04
N GLY A 242 -3.84 8.83 -18.33
CA GLY A 242 -4.07 9.34 -19.68
C GLY A 242 -5.53 9.38 -20.10
N HIS A 243 -6.46 8.89 -19.26
CA HIS A 243 -7.89 8.94 -19.50
C HIS A 243 -8.55 10.03 -18.66
N ARG A 244 -9.43 10.82 -19.29
CA ARG A 244 -10.24 11.81 -18.57
C ARG A 244 -11.46 11.15 -17.95
N LEU A 245 -11.62 11.33 -16.65
CA LEU A 245 -12.80 10.94 -15.89
C LEU A 245 -13.62 12.20 -15.52
N PRO A 246 -14.72 12.48 -16.24
CA PRO A 246 -15.69 13.50 -15.86
C PRO A 246 -16.23 13.32 -14.43
N LEU A 247 -16.20 14.38 -13.63
CA LEU A 247 -16.76 14.34 -12.28
C LEU A 247 -18.19 14.90 -12.26
N PRO A 248 -19.14 14.26 -11.55
CA PRO A 248 -20.43 14.88 -11.26
C PRO A 248 -20.25 16.22 -10.52
N PRO A 249 -21.14 17.21 -10.72
CA PRO A 249 -20.94 18.58 -10.23
C PRO A 249 -20.59 18.70 -8.74
N GLU A 250 -21.23 17.90 -7.88
CA GLU A 250 -20.96 17.96 -6.44
C GLU A 250 -19.56 17.42 -6.07
N VAL A 251 -19.12 16.35 -6.74
CA VAL A 251 -17.78 15.78 -6.57
C VAL A 251 -16.73 16.70 -7.18
N ALA A 252 -17.03 17.30 -8.36
CA ALA A 252 -16.19 18.28 -9.03
C ALA A 252 -15.85 19.45 -8.10
N ARG A 253 -16.84 19.98 -7.38
CA ARG A 253 -16.64 21.06 -6.40
C ARG A 253 -15.69 20.66 -5.26
N LEU A 254 -15.82 19.44 -4.72
CA LEU A 254 -14.92 18.93 -3.68
C LEU A 254 -13.48 18.79 -4.19
N VAL A 255 -13.32 18.16 -5.36
CA VAL A 255 -12.00 17.93 -5.97
C VAL A 255 -11.32 19.26 -6.31
N ARG A 256 -12.07 20.24 -6.81
CA ARG A 256 -11.58 21.60 -7.06
C ARG A 256 -11.09 22.26 -5.77
N ALA A 257 -11.90 22.25 -4.71
CA ALA A 257 -11.51 22.81 -3.42
C ALA A 257 -10.26 22.12 -2.84
N GLN A 258 -10.18 20.78 -2.94
CA GLN A 258 -9.02 20.00 -2.51
C GLN A 258 -7.76 20.37 -3.30
N ARG A 259 -7.89 20.51 -4.63
CA ARG A 259 -6.81 20.95 -5.52
C ARG A 259 -6.28 22.30 -5.10
N ASP A 260 -7.16 23.29 -4.93
CA ASP A 260 -6.79 24.67 -4.63
C ASP A 260 -6.10 24.76 -3.26
N GLN A 261 -6.64 24.08 -2.24
CA GLN A 261 -6.01 24.01 -0.91
C GLN A 261 -4.62 23.35 -0.96
N CYS A 262 -4.48 22.24 -1.68
CA CYS A 262 -3.20 21.53 -1.79
C CYS A 262 -2.18 22.31 -2.60
N GLN A 263 -2.61 23.00 -3.67
CA GLN A 263 -1.76 23.86 -4.48
C GLN A 263 -1.20 25.03 -3.66
N ALA A 264 -2.07 25.73 -2.91
CA ALA A 264 -1.64 26.83 -2.04
C ALA A 264 -0.65 26.34 -0.97
N ARG A 265 -0.93 25.20 -0.33
CA ARG A 265 -0.03 24.59 0.66
C ARG A 265 1.32 24.21 0.05
N TRP A 266 1.31 23.59 -1.13
CA TRP A 266 2.54 23.18 -1.83
C TRP A 266 3.39 24.38 -2.25
N GLN A 267 2.76 25.48 -2.71
CA GLN A 267 3.47 26.71 -3.07
C GLN A 267 4.24 27.33 -1.89
N LEU A 268 3.77 27.12 -0.65
CA LEU A 268 4.45 27.60 0.56
C LEU A 268 5.61 26.70 1.03
N ASP A 269 5.70 25.45 0.55
CA ASP A 269 6.68 24.45 1.02
C ASP A 269 7.34 23.68 -0.15
N GLN A 270 7.65 24.39 -1.23
CA GLN A 270 8.30 23.80 -2.42
C GLN A 270 9.70 23.26 -2.11
N THR A 271 10.34 23.74 -1.04
CA THR A 271 11.64 23.26 -0.56
C THR A 271 11.59 21.82 -0.04
N ALA A 272 10.43 21.35 0.41
CA ALA A 272 10.28 20.01 0.95
C ALA A 272 9.63 19.02 -0.03
N SER A 273 9.11 19.49 -1.16
CA SER A 273 8.49 18.64 -2.17
C SER A 273 8.47 19.27 -3.55
N THR A 274 8.97 18.55 -4.54
CA THR A 274 8.84 18.94 -5.96
C THR A 274 7.48 18.58 -6.56
N THR A 275 6.68 17.76 -5.87
CA THR A 275 5.44 17.19 -6.41
C THR A 275 4.22 17.71 -5.66
N PRO A 276 3.28 18.39 -6.35
CA PRO A 276 2.07 18.90 -5.73
C PRO A 276 1.02 17.79 -5.61
N TRP A 277 1.14 16.94 -4.59
CA TRP A 277 0.18 15.86 -4.33
C TRP A 277 -1.23 16.39 -4.06
N LEU A 278 -2.26 15.76 -4.65
CA LEU A 278 -3.66 16.07 -4.34
C LEU A 278 -4.05 15.59 -2.93
N PHE A 279 -3.34 14.58 -2.42
CA PHE A 279 -3.45 14.07 -1.06
C PHE A 279 -2.07 14.00 -0.42
N PRO A 280 -1.52 15.13 0.08
CA PRO A 280 -0.17 15.17 0.62
C PRO A 280 -0.06 14.39 1.93
N GLY A 281 1.10 13.74 2.14
CA GLY A 281 1.45 13.06 3.38
C GLY A 281 1.97 14.01 4.46
N GLN A 282 2.41 13.42 5.57
CA GLN A 282 3.19 14.15 6.60
C GLN A 282 4.63 14.40 6.15
N GLU A 283 5.17 13.48 5.35
CA GLU A 283 6.42 13.62 4.59
C GLU A 283 6.07 14.36 3.28
N PRO A 284 6.51 15.62 3.05
CA PRO A 284 5.98 16.45 1.95
C PRO A 284 6.29 15.92 0.57
N ALA A 285 7.44 15.25 0.40
CA ALA A 285 7.82 14.60 -0.85
C ALA A 285 6.92 13.41 -1.21
N ARG A 286 6.01 12.99 -0.31
CA ARG A 286 5.23 11.76 -0.46
C ARG A 286 3.73 12.03 -0.33
N PRO A 287 2.91 11.24 -1.04
CA PRO A 287 1.49 11.27 -0.82
C PRO A 287 1.13 10.63 0.52
N LEU A 288 -0.12 10.83 0.92
CA LEU A 288 -0.72 10.15 2.06
C LEU A 288 -0.58 8.63 1.91
N GLY A 289 -0.37 7.93 3.03
CA GLY A 289 -0.28 6.46 3.02
C GLY A 289 -1.64 5.80 2.84
N ALA A 290 -1.77 4.80 1.96
CA ALA A 290 -3.03 4.10 1.71
C ALA A 290 -3.64 3.46 2.98
N THR A 291 -2.82 2.88 3.85
CA THR A 291 -3.26 2.33 5.14
C THR A 291 -3.83 3.42 6.05
N TYR A 292 -3.17 4.58 6.08
CA TYR A 292 -3.61 5.71 6.88
C TYR A 292 -4.92 6.30 6.34
N LEU A 293 -5.05 6.47 5.01
CA LEU A 293 -6.31 6.90 4.40
C LEU A 293 -7.45 5.93 4.75
N ASN A 294 -7.21 4.62 4.68
CA ASN A 294 -8.20 3.62 5.06
C ASN A 294 -8.66 3.77 6.51
N LEU A 295 -7.71 3.92 7.44
CA LEU A 295 -7.99 4.16 8.85
C LEU A 295 -8.75 5.47 9.08
N LYS A 296 -8.34 6.55 8.38
CA LYS A 296 -8.96 7.88 8.49
C LYS A 296 -10.41 7.82 8.02
N LEU A 297 -10.69 7.24 6.85
CA LEU A 297 -12.05 7.05 6.35
C LEU A 297 -12.92 6.25 7.34
N ARG A 298 -12.40 5.14 7.87
CA ARG A 298 -13.12 4.31 8.86
C ARG A 298 -13.43 5.07 10.15
N ARG A 299 -12.50 5.89 10.64
CA ARG A 299 -12.71 6.73 11.83
C ARG A 299 -13.87 7.71 11.66
N HIS A 300 -14.13 8.17 10.43
CA HIS A 300 -15.24 9.04 10.10
C HIS A 300 -16.53 8.28 9.69
N GLY A 301 -16.57 6.96 9.91
CA GLY A 301 -17.72 6.12 9.59
C GLY A 301 -17.91 5.84 8.09
N ILE A 302 -16.87 6.06 7.28
CA ILE A 302 -16.87 5.67 5.87
C ILE A 302 -16.24 4.28 5.77
N ALA A 303 -16.89 3.36 5.06
CA ALA A 303 -16.44 1.98 4.89
C ALA A 303 -15.82 1.78 3.49
N PRO A 304 -14.54 2.16 3.29
CA PRO A 304 -13.94 2.27 1.96
C PRO A 304 -13.78 0.94 1.22
N ARG A 305 -13.70 -0.20 1.94
CA ARG A 305 -13.59 -1.52 1.30
C ARG A 305 -14.92 -1.93 0.69
N ALA A 306 -16.01 -1.82 1.45
CA ALA A 306 -17.35 -2.15 1.00
C ALA A 306 -17.77 -1.24 -0.15
N GLY A 307 -17.65 0.08 -0.01
CA GLY A 307 -18.12 1.00 -1.05
C GLY A 307 -17.30 0.90 -2.34
N ARG A 308 -15.99 0.65 -2.23
CA ARG A 308 -15.17 0.36 -3.41
C ARG A 308 -15.57 -0.94 -4.11
N ASN A 309 -15.96 -1.96 -3.35
CA ASN A 309 -16.42 -3.23 -3.92
C ASN A 309 -17.76 -3.06 -4.62
N ASN A 310 -18.73 -2.38 -4.00
CA ASN A 310 -20.01 -2.01 -4.62
C ASN A 310 -19.80 -1.22 -5.92
N ALA A 311 -19.02 -0.13 -5.89
CA ALA A 311 -18.74 0.68 -7.07
C ALA A 311 -18.09 -0.12 -8.20
N ARG A 312 -17.14 -1.01 -7.87
CA ARG A 312 -16.50 -1.89 -8.88
C ARG A 312 -17.46 -2.91 -9.44
N LEU A 313 -18.36 -3.46 -8.62
CA LEU A 313 -19.36 -4.42 -9.08
C LEU A 313 -20.32 -3.73 -10.06
N ALA A 314 -20.85 -2.56 -9.68
CA ALA A 314 -21.71 -1.75 -10.53
C ALA A 314 -21.02 -1.38 -11.86
N LEU A 315 -19.80 -0.84 -11.81
CA LEU A 315 -19.02 -0.51 -13.01
C LEU A 315 -18.70 -1.74 -13.86
N ALA A 316 -18.48 -2.91 -13.25
CA ALA A 316 -18.17 -4.14 -13.97
C ALA A 316 -19.36 -4.73 -14.74
N THR A 317 -20.59 -4.29 -14.43
CA THR A 317 -21.79 -4.62 -15.21
C THR A 317 -21.77 -3.95 -16.57
N ASP A 318 -21.30 -2.69 -16.62
CA ASP A 318 -21.39 -1.85 -17.83
C ASP A 318 -20.06 -1.71 -18.57
N LEU A 319 -18.92 -1.94 -17.90
CA LEU A 319 -17.59 -1.71 -18.46
C LEU A 319 -16.85 -3.02 -18.77
N PRO A 320 -16.20 -3.11 -19.95
CA PRO A 320 -15.23 -4.16 -20.23
C PRO A 320 -14.08 -4.17 -19.21
N ALA A 321 -13.48 -5.34 -18.99
CA ALA A 321 -12.42 -5.52 -17.99
C ALA A 321 -11.20 -4.60 -18.21
N SER A 322 -10.84 -4.28 -19.46
CA SER A 322 -9.75 -3.34 -19.78
C SER A 322 -10.05 -1.94 -19.28
N VAL A 323 -11.23 -1.41 -19.63
CA VAL A 323 -11.68 -0.07 -19.20
C VAL A 323 -11.79 -0.01 -17.68
N LEU A 324 -12.37 -1.04 -17.05
CA LEU A 324 -12.46 -1.12 -15.59
C LEU A 324 -11.06 -1.14 -14.91
N ALA A 325 -10.08 -1.83 -15.52
CA ALA A 325 -8.72 -1.90 -15.01
C ALA A 325 -8.05 -0.52 -15.01
N ASP A 326 -8.07 0.16 -16.16
CA ASP A 326 -7.44 1.47 -16.34
C ASP A 326 -8.10 2.52 -15.44
N PHE A 327 -9.44 2.53 -15.42
CA PHE A 327 -10.22 3.51 -14.68
C PHE A 327 -10.12 3.35 -13.15
N THR A 328 -10.22 2.12 -12.65
CA THR A 328 -10.14 1.88 -11.19
C THR A 328 -8.71 1.72 -10.68
N GLY A 329 -7.73 1.75 -11.58
CA GLY A 329 -6.31 1.60 -11.29
C GLY A 329 -5.94 0.19 -10.79
N THR A 330 -6.65 -0.84 -11.25
CA THR A 330 -6.43 -2.23 -10.87
C THR A 330 -5.79 -3.05 -12.00
N SER A 331 -5.34 -4.28 -11.73
CA SER A 331 -4.78 -5.12 -12.79
C SER A 331 -5.89 -5.65 -13.69
N ILE A 332 -5.59 -5.86 -14.98
CA ILE A 332 -6.52 -6.50 -15.92
C ILE A 332 -7.06 -7.82 -15.36
N SER A 333 -6.20 -8.65 -14.77
CA SER A 333 -6.60 -9.91 -14.15
C SER A 333 -7.59 -9.76 -12.98
N ASN A 334 -7.50 -8.65 -12.23
CA ASN A 334 -8.45 -8.37 -11.16
C ASN A 334 -9.76 -7.82 -11.74
N ALA A 335 -9.70 -6.96 -12.75
CA ALA A 335 -10.87 -6.46 -13.45
C ALA A 335 -11.66 -7.58 -14.15
N THR A 336 -10.99 -8.54 -14.80
CA THR A 336 -11.63 -9.73 -15.39
C THR A 336 -12.38 -10.55 -14.34
N ARG A 337 -11.87 -10.64 -13.12
CA ARG A 337 -12.60 -11.30 -12.02
C ARG A 337 -13.85 -10.52 -11.64
N TRP A 338 -13.75 -9.20 -11.51
CA TRP A 338 -14.90 -8.33 -11.24
C TRP A 338 -16.00 -8.45 -12.30
N THR A 339 -15.64 -8.43 -13.58
CA THR A 339 -16.62 -8.67 -14.68
C THR A 339 -17.20 -10.08 -14.62
N GLY A 340 -16.42 -11.06 -14.17
CA GLY A 340 -16.90 -12.43 -13.94
C GLY A 340 -17.88 -12.54 -12.77
N TYR A 341 -17.66 -11.77 -11.70
CA TYR A 341 -18.59 -11.69 -10.55
C TYR A 341 -19.90 -11.02 -10.97
N ALA A 342 -19.84 -9.85 -11.63
CA ALA A 342 -21.02 -9.13 -12.11
C ALA A 342 -21.91 -10.01 -13.02
N ARG A 343 -21.31 -10.80 -13.93
CA ARG A 343 -22.05 -11.75 -14.78
C ARG A 343 -22.74 -12.87 -14.01
N ARG A 344 -22.15 -13.35 -12.91
CA ARG A 344 -22.73 -14.42 -12.07
C ARG A 344 -23.87 -13.87 -11.22
N ASP A 345 -23.69 -12.70 -10.61
CA ASP A 345 -24.75 -12.03 -9.87
C ASP A 345 -25.94 -11.69 -10.80
N TRP A 346 -25.68 -11.37 -12.07
CA TRP A 346 -26.73 -11.20 -13.08
C TRP A 346 -27.51 -12.49 -13.37
N LEU A 347 -26.87 -13.65 -13.32
CA LEU A 347 -27.55 -14.95 -13.48
C LEU A 347 -28.38 -15.30 -12.24
N ASP A 348 -27.90 -15.01 -11.03
CA ASP A 348 -28.66 -15.18 -9.79
C ASP A 348 -29.84 -14.19 -9.69
N TYR A 349 -29.64 -12.96 -10.18
CA TYR A 349 -30.70 -11.95 -10.34
C TYR A 349 -31.75 -12.35 -11.39
N ILE A 350 -31.36 -12.96 -12.52
CA ILE A 350 -32.33 -13.49 -13.50
C ILE A 350 -33.05 -14.72 -12.97
N ALA A 351 -32.34 -15.63 -12.30
CA ALA A 351 -32.95 -16.83 -11.71
C ALA A 351 -34.04 -16.47 -10.70
N SER A 352 -33.84 -15.42 -9.89
CA SER A 352 -34.87 -14.90 -8.97
C SER A 352 -36.04 -14.20 -9.67
N ARG A 353 -35.88 -13.73 -10.92
CA ARG A 353 -36.95 -13.12 -11.74
C ARG A 353 -37.80 -14.11 -12.53
N THR A 354 -37.33 -15.35 -12.72
CA THR A 354 -38.09 -16.43 -13.40
C THR A 354 -39.00 -17.23 -12.47
N GLN A 355 -39.03 -16.90 -11.17
CA GLN A 355 -39.89 -17.52 -10.16
C GLN A 355 -41.12 -16.67 -9.80
N ILE A 356 -41.49 -15.70 -10.64
CA ILE A 356 -42.73 -14.90 -10.50
C ILE A 356 -43.71 -15.31 -11.59
#